data_AF-A0A1X6YR84-F1
#
_entry.id   AF-A0A1X6YR84-F1
#
_cell.length_a   1.000
_cell.length_b   1.000
_cell.length_c   1.000
_cell.angle_alpha   90.00
_cell.angle_beta   90.00
_cell.angle_gamma   90.00
#
_symmetry.space_group_name_H-M   'P 1'
#
loop_
_entity.id
_entity.type
_entity.pdbx_description
1 polymer ?
#
loop_
_entity_poly.entity_id
_entity_poly.type
_entity_poly.pdbx_seq_one_letter_code
_entity_poly.pdbx_strand_id
1 'polypeptide(L)'
;MSDRPETSPTSLGIYDRLSKARITGVEVIALVLSVLWLGAAGLFFLLIPSEGNTGSPGSLLQFVMTILAIFLPLAMIWVAAVAARSTRVMREESVRLQAAIDAIRHAYVAQNQTRNTVSDASVARKLDEIAAAQRKTETAIATFSTSRGSTPVFKPNTKSVSAIGKEDQVALPLGTSAEDIQPPLERKDFIRALNFPETVNDKEGFAALRRALKDRSASQLVQASQDVLTLLSQEGIYMDDLRPDLIRPEVWRRFAEGERGRSIAALGGVRDRSSLALTGARMRNDGIFRDAAHHFLRRFDTMFAQFAETATDAEISELSNTRTARAFMLLGRVAGTFN
;
A
#
# COMPACT_ATOMS: atom_id res chain seq x y z
N MET A 1 -13.43 45.31 25.85
CA MET A 1 -12.34 44.85 24.97
C MET A 1 -12.06 43.39 25.28
N SER A 2 -12.70 42.46 24.56
CA SER A 2 -12.40 41.02 24.62
C SER A 2 -12.80 40.42 23.28
N ASP A 3 -11.81 40.26 22.41
CA ASP A 3 -11.94 39.57 21.12
C ASP A 3 -12.18 38.08 21.36
N ARG A 4 -13.22 37.55 20.72
CA ARG A 4 -13.36 36.13 20.40
C ARG A 4 -12.90 35.95 18.95
N PRO A 5 -12.04 34.98 18.60
CA PRO A 5 -11.80 34.65 17.21
C PRO A 5 -12.97 33.85 16.66
N GLU A 6 -13.76 34.48 15.80
CA GLU A 6 -14.80 33.87 14.97
C GLU A 6 -14.17 32.85 14.00
N THR A 7 -14.73 31.65 13.98
CA THR A 7 -14.39 30.56 13.06
C THR A 7 -15.01 30.82 11.68
N SER A 8 -14.20 31.10 10.67
CA SER A 8 -14.68 31.19 9.28
C SER A 8 -15.02 29.81 8.71
N PRO A 9 -16.21 29.61 8.11
CA PRO A 9 -16.60 28.35 7.50
C PRO A 9 -15.97 28.15 6.12
N THR A 10 -15.66 26.89 5.83
CA THR A 10 -15.25 26.33 4.54
C THR A 10 -16.14 26.81 3.38
N SER A 11 -15.59 27.58 2.44
CA SER A 11 -16.28 27.87 1.17
C SER A 11 -15.94 26.79 0.13
N LEU A 12 -16.85 25.84 -0.05
CA LEU A 12 -16.92 24.96 -1.22
C LEU A 12 -17.32 25.82 -2.44
N GLY A 13 -16.32 26.33 -3.16
CA GLY A 13 -16.51 27.07 -4.40
C GLY A 13 -16.43 26.17 -5.63
N ILE A 14 -17.42 25.31 -5.82
CA ILE A 14 -17.71 24.68 -7.10
C ILE A 14 -18.40 25.75 -7.96
N TYR A 15 -17.71 26.34 -8.93
CA TYR A 15 -18.30 26.78 -10.21
C TYR A 15 -17.15 26.97 -11.21
N ASP A 16 -16.95 25.92 -12.01
CA ASP A 16 -16.84 25.99 -13.46
C ASP A 16 -16.53 27.40 -14.02
N ARG A 17 -15.25 27.78 -14.02
CA ARG A 17 -14.80 28.81 -14.95
C ARG A 17 -14.72 28.12 -16.31
N LEU A 18 -15.78 28.28 -17.10
CA LEU A 18 -15.73 28.23 -18.56
C LEU A 18 -14.39 28.81 -19.01
N SER A 19 -13.46 27.93 -19.38
CA SER A 19 -12.16 28.31 -19.86
C SER A 19 -12.39 29.00 -21.20
N LYS A 20 -12.47 30.33 -21.17
CA LYS A 20 -12.47 31.18 -22.36
C LYS A 20 -11.33 30.66 -23.24
N ALA A 21 -11.66 30.12 -24.42
CA ALA A 21 -10.68 29.57 -25.34
C ALA A 21 -9.66 30.66 -25.67
N ARG A 22 -8.53 30.64 -24.96
CA ARG A 22 -7.43 31.57 -25.21
C ARG A 22 -6.76 31.04 -26.46
N ILE A 23 -6.73 31.87 -27.50
CA ILE A 23 -6.04 31.55 -28.74
C ILE A 23 -4.62 31.14 -28.39
N THR A 24 -4.30 29.87 -28.59
CA THR A 24 -3.01 29.31 -28.18
C THR A 24 -1.94 29.69 -29.20
N GLY A 25 -0.68 29.80 -28.79
CA GLY A 25 0.43 30.10 -29.72
C GLY A 25 0.54 29.10 -30.88
N VAL A 26 0.01 27.88 -30.70
CA VAL A 26 -0.07 26.84 -31.74
C VAL A 26 -1.10 27.21 -32.81
N GLU A 27 -2.25 27.76 -32.42
CA GLU A 27 -3.28 28.25 -33.35
C GLU A 27 -2.74 29.42 -34.19
N VAL A 28 -1.96 30.32 -33.57
CA VAL A 28 -1.33 31.44 -34.30
C VAL A 28 -0.33 30.93 -35.34
N ILE A 29 0.53 29.97 -34.98
CA ILE A 29 1.51 29.39 -35.92
C ILE A 29 0.80 28.65 -37.06
N ALA A 30 -0.24 27.86 -36.76
CA ALA A 30 -1.03 27.16 -37.77
C ALA A 30 -1.71 28.13 -38.74
N LEU A 31 -2.23 29.25 -38.24
CA LEU A 31 -2.85 30.30 -39.05
C LEU A 31 -1.82 30.98 -39.96
N VAL A 32 -0.65 31.36 -39.42
CA VAL A 32 0.44 31.96 -40.21
C VAL A 32 0.91 31.01 -41.31
N LEU A 33 1.12 29.72 -41.00
CA LEU A 33 1.52 28.72 -42.00
C LEU A 33 0.45 28.50 -43.07
N SER A 34 -0.83 28.52 -42.69
CA SER A 34 -1.95 28.41 -43.63
C SER A 34 -2.01 29.60 -44.58
N VAL A 35 -1.85 30.82 -44.06
CA VAL A 35 -1.82 32.04 -44.87
C VAL A 35 -0.60 32.05 -45.80
N LEU A 36 0.57 31.64 -45.29
CA LEU A 36 1.79 31.56 -46.08
C LEU A 36 1.68 30.52 -47.19
N TRP A 37 1.06 29.37 -46.93
CA TRP A 37 0.79 28.34 -47.94
C TRP A 37 -0.19 28.83 -49.01
N LEU A 38 -1.29 29.46 -48.61
CA LEU A 38 -2.25 30.03 -49.55
C LEU A 38 -1.62 31.14 -50.40
N GLY A 39 -0.76 31.96 -49.81
CA GLY A 39 0.04 32.95 -50.53
C GLY A 39 0.97 32.31 -51.55
N ALA A 40 1.69 31.26 -51.17
CA ALA A 40 2.57 30.51 -52.08
C ALA A 40 1.79 29.82 -53.21
N ALA A 41 0.63 29.22 -52.90
CA ALA A 41 -0.25 28.62 -53.91
C ALA A 41 -0.79 29.69 -54.88
N GLY A 42 -1.28 30.82 -54.36
CA GLY A 42 -1.75 31.93 -55.19
C GLY A 42 -0.65 32.51 -56.09
N LEU A 43 0.56 32.66 -55.54
CA LEU A 43 1.74 33.11 -56.28
C LEU A 43 2.13 32.11 -57.38
N PHE A 44 2.11 30.82 -57.08
CA PHE A 44 2.37 29.75 -58.05
C PHE A 44 1.39 29.77 -59.24
N PHE A 45 0.10 29.98 -58.99
CA PHE A 45 -0.92 30.13 -60.05
C PHE A 45 -0.75 31.42 -60.88
N LEU A 46 -0.17 32.47 -60.30
CA LEU A 46 0.12 33.73 -61.00
C LEU A 46 1.38 33.64 -61.88
N LEU A 47 2.39 32.90 -61.43
CA LEU A 47 3.68 32.75 -62.12
C LEU A 47 3.67 31.68 -63.22
N ILE A 48 2.76 30.71 -63.14
CA ILE A 48 2.61 29.67 -64.16
C ILE A 48 1.42 30.03 -65.04
N PRO A 49 1.65 30.46 -66.30
CA PRO A 49 0.57 30.66 -67.25
C PRO A 49 -0.20 29.35 -67.38
N SER A 50 -1.48 29.38 -67.03
CA SER A 50 -2.37 28.27 -67.28
C SER A 50 -2.60 28.19 -68.79
N GLU A 51 -1.89 27.30 -69.48
CA GLU A 51 -2.22 26.94 -70.87
C GLU A 51 -3.55 26.18 -70.85
N GLY A 52 -4.64 26.93 -70.71
CA GLY A 52 -5.98 26.42 -70.57
C GLY A 52 -6.50 25.89 -71.89
N ASN A 53 -6.22 24.62 -72.22
CA ASN A 53 -6.97 23.92 -73.25
C ASN A 53 -8.34 23.53 -72.67
N THR A 54 -9.23 24.51 -72.62
CA THR A 54 -10.63 24.40 -72.19
C THR A 54 -11.39 23.51 -73.18
N GLY A 55 -11.29 22.19 -72.99
CA GLY A 55 -12.03 21.21 -73.82
C GLY A 55 -11.57 19.76 -73.74
N SER A 56 -10.40 19.45 -73.17
CA SER A 56 -9.94 18.06 -73.08
C SER A 56 -10.44 17.33 -71.82
N PRO A 57 -10.69 16.01 -71.87
CA PRO A 57 -11.08 15.17 -70.72
C PRO A 57 -10.12 15.20 -69.53
N GLY A 58 -8.89 15.68 -69.72
CA GLY A 58 -7.90 15.90 -68.66
C GLY A 58 -8.18 17.09 -67.73
N SER A 59 -9.12 17.98 -68.08
CA SER A 59 -9.45 19.18 -67.30
C SER A 59 -10.06 18.88 -65.92
N LEU A 60 -10.90 17.85 -65.82
CA LEU A 60 -11.46 17.39 -64.53
C LEU A 60 -10.38 16.81 -63.61
N LEU A 61 -9.45 16.01 -64.15
CA LEU A 61 -8.32 15.46 -63.39
C LEU A 61 -7.39 16.57 -62.90
N GLN A 62 -7.10 17.55 -63.76
CA GLN A 62 -6.26 18.69 -63.41
C GLN A 62 -6.93 19.57 -62.35
N PHE A 63 -8.23 19.80 -62.46
CA PHE A 63 -9.02 20.50 -61.43
C PHE A 63 -8.99 19.79 -60.07
N VAL A 64 -9.18 18.46 -60.06
CA VAL A 64 -9.10 17.65 -58.82
C VAL A 64 -7.68 17.67 -58.24
N MET A 65 -6.64 17.57 -59.07
CA MET A 65 -5.25 17.66 -58.61
C MET A 65 -4.91 19.04 -58.04
N THR A 66 -5.44 20.12 -58.62
CA THR A 66 -5.31 21.48 -58.08
C THR A 66 -5.97 21.61 -56.72
N ILE A 67 -7.21 21.12 -56.55
CA ILE A 67 -7.89 21.12 -55.25
C ILE A 67 -7.09 20.30 -54.23
N LEU A 68 -6.64 19.10 -54.61
CA LEU A 68 -5.88 18.23 -53.72
C LEU A 68 -4.54 18.87 -53.29
N ALA A 69 -3.83 19.51 -54.21
CA ALA A 69 -2.55 20.19 -53.95
C ALA A 69 -2.69 21.36 -52.95
N ILE A 70 -3.85 22.02 -52.93
CA ILE A 70 -4.13 23.12 -51.99
C ILE A 70 -4.61 22.57 -50.64
N PHE A 71 -5.55 21.62 -50.64
CA PHE A 71 -6.22 21.16 -49.43
C PHE A 71 -5.41 20.17 -48.60
N LEU A 72 -4.62 19.28 -49.22
CA LEU A 72 -3.83 18.25 -48.53
C LEU A 72 -2.80 18.83 -47.54
N PRO A 73 -1.96 19.82 -47.90
CA PRO A 73 -1.02 20.44 -46.96
C PRO A 73 -1.72 21.25 -45.87
N LEU A 74 -2.87 21.87 -46.18
CA LEU A 74 -3.67 22.60 -45.18
C LEU A 74 -4.22 21.65 -44.11
N ALA A 75 -4.72 20.47 -44.54
CA ALA A 75 -5.17 19.41 -43.64
C ALA A 75 -4.02 18.89 -42.77
N MET A 76 -2.83 18.68 -43.35
CA MET A 76 -1.64 18.23 -42.61
C MET A 76 -1.19 19.24 -41.54
N ILE A 77 -1.21 20.55 -41.85
CA ILE A 77 -0.90 21.61 -40.89
C ILE A 77 -1.89 21.59 -39.71
N TRP A 78 -3.18 21.37 -40.00
CA TRP A 78 -4.21 21.34 -38.95
C TRP A 78 -4.11 20.09 -38.07
N VAL A 79 -3.83 18.93 -38.66
CA VAL A 79 -3.57 17.68 -37.91
C VAL A 79 -2.35 17.83 -36.99
N ALA A 80 -1.26 18.42 -37.49
CA ALA A 80 -0.08 18.69 -36.69
C ALA A 80 -0.37 19.66 -35.53
N ALA A 81 -1.19 20.69 -35.76
CA ALA A 81 -1.61 21.63 -34.71
C ALA A 81 -2.43 20.95 -33.61
N VAL A 82 -3.36 20.05 -33.97
CA VAL A 82 -4.17 19.28 -33.00
C VAL A 82 -3.28 18.31 -32.20
N ALA A 83 -2.34 17.63 -32.84
CA ALA A 83 -1.38 16.75 -32.15
C ALA A 83 -0.40 17.53 -31.24
N ALA A 84 0.00 18.74 -31.63
CA ALA A 84 0.79 19.61 -30.77
C ALA A 84 0.01 20.11 -29.54
N ARG A 85 -1.32 20.24 -29.64
CA ARG A 85 -2.18 20.59 -28.51
C ARG A 85 -2.26 19.46 -27.47
N SER A 86 -2.38 18.21 -27.89
CA SER A 86 -2.45 17.05 -26.97
C SER A 86 -1.14 16.82 -26.21
N THR A 87 0.00 17.11 -26.83
CA THR A 87 1.33 16.95 -26.20
C THR A 87 1.67 18.02 -25.17
N ARG A 88 1.05 19.20 -25.21
CA ARG A 88 1.30 20.29 -24.23
C ARG A 88 0.49 20.16 -22.95
N VAL A 89 -0.78 19.73 -23.04
CA VAL A 89 -1.63 19.49 -21.86
C VAL A 89 -0.99 18.42 -20.93
N MET A 90 -0.29 17.45 -21.50
CA MET A 90 0.41 16.40 -20.74
C MET A 90 1.73 16.87 -20.08
N ARG A 91 2.35 17.95 -20.59
CA ARG A 91 3.62 18.47 -20.03
C ARG A 91 3.40 19.43 -18.85
N GLU A 92 2.30 20.18 -18.84
CA GLU A 92 1.96 21.05 -17.71
C GLU A 92 1.50 20.26 -16.47
N GLU A 93 0.86 19.10 -16.67
CA GLU A 93 0.50 18.19 -15.58
C GLU A 93 1.73 17.46 -15.00
N SER A 94 2.71 17.09 -15.85
CA SER A 94 3.91 16.37 -15.42
C SER A 94 4.84 17.23 -14.55
N VAL A 95 5.04 18.51 -14.88
CA VAL A 95 5.95 19.39 -14.09
C VAL A 95 5.34 19.73 -12.73
N ARG A 96 4.01 19.87 -12.64
CA ARG A 96 3.33 20.14 -11.38
C ARG A 96 3.31 18.92 -10.45
N LEU A 97 3.14 17.72 -11.01
CA LEU A 97 3.25 16.47 -10.24
C LEU A 97 4.67 16.23 -9.75
N GLN A 98 5.69 16.46 -10.59
CA GLN A 98 7.09 16.33 -10.19
C GLN A 98 7.45 17.28 -9.03
N ALA A 99 6.99 18.54 -9.10
CA ALA A 99 7.22 19.53 -8.04
C ALA A 99 6.51 19.17 -6.72
N ALA A 100 5.31 18.58 -6.78
CA ALA A 100 4.61 18.10 -5.59
C ALA A 100 5.31 16.88 -4.96
N ILE A 101 5.84 15.97 -5.78
CA ILE A 101 6.60 14.80 -5.32
C ILE A 101 7.91 15.23 -4.65
N ASP A 102 8.64 16.17 -5.25
CA ASP A 102 9.88 16.68 -4.65
C ASP A 102 9.62 17.41 -3.33
N ALA A 103 8.54 18.18 -3.23
CA ALA A 103 8.14 18.82 -1.97
C ALA A 103 7.80 17.80 -0.86
N ILE A 104 7.10 16.72 -1.19
CA ILE A 104 6.79 15.63 -0.24
C ILE A 104 8.06 14.90 0.19
N ARG A 105 8.97 14.61 -0.75
CA ARG A 105 10.24 13.96 -0.45
C ARG A 105 11.10 14.81 0.48
N HIS A 106 11.18 16.12 0.23
CA HIS A 106 11.91 17.05 1.09
C HIS A 106 11.27 17.16 2.48
N ALA A 107 9.94 17.23 2.57
CA ALA A 107 9.23 17.26 3.86
C ALA A 107 9.46 15.96 4.65
N TYR A 108 9.45 14.80 3.99
CA TYR A 108 9.69 13.51 4.63
C TYR A 108 11.13 13.38 5.16
N VAL A 109 12.14 13.78 4.37
CA VAL A 109 13.55 13.73 4.80
C VAL A 109 13.81 14.71 5.95
N ALA A 110 13.27 15.92 5.89
CA ALA A 110 13.39 16.90 6.97
C ALA A 110 12.72 16.38 8.26
N GLN A 111 11.52 15.80 8.17
CA GLN A 111 10.81 15.24 9.32
C GLN A 111 11.54 14.04 9.93
N ASN A 112 12.13 13.17 9.11
CA ASN A 112 12.90 12.02 9.60
C ASN A 112 14.22 12.46 10.25
N GLN A 113 14.90 13.49 9.72
CA GLN A 113 16.09 14.07 10.33
C GLN A 113 15.79 14.79 11.66
N THR A 114 14.67 15.53 11.74
CA THR A 114 14.23 16.14 13.00
C THR A 114 13.83 15.07 14.02
N ARG A 115 13.19 13.98 13.59
CA ARG A 115 12.79 12.89 14.49
C ARG A 115 13.99 12.10 15.02
N ASN A 116 15.00 11.85 14.17
CA ASN A 116 16.24 11.19 14.58
C ASN A 116 17.09 12.06 15.51
N THR A 117 17.19 13.36 15.26
CA THR A 117 17.96 14.26 16.14
C THR A 117 17.28 14.45 17.51
N VAL A 118 15.95 14.50 17.57
CA VAL A 118 15.20 14.54 18.83
C VAL A 118 15.29 13.21 19.58
N SER A 119 15.24 12.07 18.90
CA SER A 119 15.42 10.75 19.54
C SER A 119 16.84 10.58 20.08
N ASP A 120 17.87 10.93 19.32
CA ASP A 120 19.27 10.80 19.75
C ASP A 120 19.58 11.72 20.94
N ALA A 121 19.09 12.97 20.93
CA ALA A 121 19.24 13.88 22.07
C ALA A 121 18.49 13.38 23.32
N SER A 122 17.34 12.73 23.15
CA SER A 122 16.58 12.15 24.28
C SER A 122 17.23 10.89 24.84
N VAL A 123 17.86 10.07 23.99
CA VAL A 123 18.57 8.86 24.38
C VAL A 123 19.90 9.23 25.06
N ALA A 124 20.65 10.19 24.52
CA ALA A 124 21.87 10.71 25.13
C ALA A 124 21.60 11.28 26.54
N ARG A 125 20.53 12.08 26.71
CA ARG A 125 20.14 12.60 28.04
C ARG A 125 19.78 11.48 29.03
N LYS A 126 19.10 10.44 28.58
CA LYS A 126 18.75 9.28 29.44
C LYS A 126 19.98 8.45 29.81
N LEU A 127 20.95 8.32 28.91
CA LEU A 127 22.22 7.64 29.19
C LEU A 127 23.07 8.43 30.19
N ASP A 128 23.12 9.76 30.08
CA ASP A 128 23.82 10.63 31.04
C ASP A 128 23.15 10.60 32.43
N GLU A 129 21.82 10.55 32.48
CA GLU A 129 21.06 10.43 33.74
C GLU A 129 21.31 9.07 34.43
N ILE A 130 21.38 7.98 33.66
CA ILE A 130 21.72 6.65 34.17
C ILE A 130 23.18 6.58 34.64
N ALA A 131 24.13 7.17 33.90
CA ALA A 131 25.53 7.23 34.29
C ALA A 131 25.73 8.07 35.58
N ALA A 132 24.99 9.17 35.72
CA ALA A 132 24.97 9.98 36.94
C ALA A 132 24.33 9.25 38.12
N ALA A 133 23.29 8.45 37.89
CA ALA A 133 22.68 7.59 38.89
C ALA A 133 23.67 6.50 39.35
N GLN A 134 24.39 5.85 38.43
CA GLN A 134 25.40 4.83 38.75
C GLN A 134 26.59 5.40 39.55
N ARG A 135 27.08 6.61 39.23
CA ARG A 135 28.14 7.27 40.03
C ARG A 135 27.68 7.59 41.46
N LYS A 136 26.39 7.91 41.65
CA LYS A 136 25.81 8.14 42.99
C LYS A 136 25.70 6.84 43.79
N THR A 137 25.41 5.71 43.14
CA THR A 137 25.43 4.40 43.80
C THR A 137 26.86 3.96 44.13
N GLU A 138 27.83 4.21 43.26
CA GLU A 138 29.23 3.85 43.49
C GLU A 138 29.84 4.67 44.65
N THR A 139 29.55 5.97 44.74
CA THR A 139 29.99 6.82 45.87
C THR A 139 29.29 6.47 47.19
N ALA A 140 28.02 6.04 47.14
CA ALA A 140 27.33 5.52 48.31
C ALA A 140 27.94 4.18 48.77
N ILE A 141 28.21 3.24 47.86
CA ILE A 141 28.77 1.93 48.17
C ILE A 141 30.23 2.03 48.68
N ALA A 142 31.00 2.99 48.19
CA ALA A 142 32.36 3.28 48.67
C ALA A 142 32.39 3.88 50.09
N THR A 143 31.32 4.58 50.50
CA THR A 143 31.24 5.18 51.85
C THR A 143 30.84 4.16 52.93
N PHE A 144 30.18 3.05 52.55
CA PHE A 144 29.68 2.03 53.48
C PHE A 144 30.57 0.79 53.66
N SER A 145 31.73 0.69 52.99
CA SER A 145 32.57 -0.52 53.01
C SER A 145 33.81 -0.46 53.95
N THR A 146 33.90 0.54 54.84
CA THR A 146 34.98 0.63 55.84
C THR A 146 34.51 0.35 57.27
N SER A 147 34.13 -0.89 57.59
CA SER A 147 34.19 -1.38 58.98
C SER A 147 33.95 -2.89 59.06
N ARG A 148 34.87 -3.59 59.77
CA ARG A 148 34.76 -4.94 60.33
C ARG A 148 34.75 -6.08 59.29
N GLY A 149 35.54 -7.15 59.38
CA GLY A 149 36.30 -7.71 60.48
C GLY A 149 36.14 -9.24 60.46
N SER A 150 37.27 -9.94 60.53
CA SER A 150 37.44 -11.38 60.80
C SER A 150 37.18 -12.41 59.68
N THR A 151 38.25 -13.12 59.35
CA THR A 151 38.33 -14.47 58.74
C THR A 151 37.62 -15.53 59.61
N PRO A 152 37.19 -16.68 59.05
CA PRO A 152 38.10 -17.82 58.89
C PRO A 152 37.98 -18.62 57.57
N VAL A 153 39.00 -19.47 57.39
CA VAL A 153 39.41 -20.30 56.26
C VAL A 153 38.65 -21.63 56.18
N PHE A 154 38.31 -22.13 54.98
CA PHE A 154 38.36 -23.57 54.68
C PHE A 154 38.57 -23.87 53.19
N LYS A 155 39.36 -24.91 52.92
CA LYS A 155 39.94 -25.35 51.63
C LYS A 155 38.94 -26.15 50.76
N PRO A 156 39.08 -26.16 49.41
CA PRO A 156 38.34 -27.08 48.55
C PRO A 156 39.06 -28.44 48.46
N ASN A 157 38.30 -29.54 48.56
CA ASN A 157 38.80 -30.89 48.32
C ASN A 157 38.28 -31.38 46.96
N THR A 158 39.20 -31.54 46.02
CA THR A 158 38.98 -32.22 44.74
C THR A 158 39.12 -33.72 44.93
N LYS A 159 38.11 -34.51 44.54
CA LYS A 159 38.29 -35.93 44.21
C LYS A 159 37.65 -36.23 42.86
N SER A 160 38.51 -36.65 41.95
CA SER A 160 38.17 -37.39 40.73
C SER A 160 38.42 -38.87 41.00
N VAL A 161 37.58 -39.76 40.45
CA VAL A 161 37.92 -40.76 39.42
C VAL A 161 36.87 -41.89 39.37
N SER A 162 36.24 -41.97 38.20
CA SER A 162 35.80 -43.12 37.37
C SER A 162 35.17 -44.39 37.95
N ALA A 163 34.09 -44.82 37.28
CA ALA A 163 33.95 -46.20 36.80
C ALA A 163 33.20 -46.24 35.46
N ILE A 164 33.67 -47.11 34.58
CA ILE A 164 33.34 -47.33 33.16
C ILE A 164 32.14 -48.28 33.05
N GLY A 165 31.29 -48.13 32.02
CA GLY A 165 30.46 -49.25 31.56
C GLY A 165 29.29 -48.94 30.63
N LYS A 166 29.50 -49.28 29.34
CA LYS A 166 28.54 -49.70 28.30
C LYS A 166 27.70 -48.65 27.57
N GLU A 167 27.85 -48.72 26.25
CA GLU A 167 26.94 -48.27 25.21
C GLU A 167 25.50 -48.69 25.53
N ASP A 168 24.63 -47.72 25.74
CA ASP A 168 23.23 -47.83 25.37
C ASP A 168 22.65 -46.42 25.21
N GLN A 169 22.09 -46.16 24.03
CA GLN A 169 21.33 -44.97 23.65
C GLN A 169 21.95 -43.60 23.95
N VAL A 170 22.40 -42.93 22.88
CA VAL A 170 22.32 -41.47 22.81
C VAL A 170 20.86 -41.11 23.09
N ALA A 171 20.57 -40.67 24.31
CA ALA A 171 19.30 -40.07 24.65
C ALA A 171 19.13 -38.87 23.71
N LEU A 172 18.35 -39.04 22.65
CA LEU A 172 17.85 -37.91 21.89
C LEU A 172 17.17 -37.01 22.92
N PRO A 173 17.59 -35.74 23.07
CA PRO A 173 16.86 -34.81 23.89
C PRO A 173 15.56 -34.53 23.15
N LEU A 174 14.54 -35.37 23.35
CA LEU A 174 13.14 -35.00 23.21
C LEU A 174 12.80 -34.08 24.39
N GLY A 175 13.60 -33.01 24.56
CA GLY A 175 13.16 -31.86 25.30
C GLY A 175 11.97 -31.34 24.53
N THR A 176 10.81 -31.29 25.18
CA THR A 176 9.78 -30.29 24.85
C THR A 176 10.53 -29.01 24.51
N SER A 177 10.47 -28.60 23.24
CA SER A 177 11.19 -27.41 22.81
C SER A 177 10.70 -26.25 23.67
N ALA A 178 11.49 -25.21 23.88
CA ALA A 178 11.00 -24.02 24.61
C ALA A 178 9.71 -23.43 23.99
N GLU A 179 9.41 -23.84 22.76
CA GLU A 179 8.19 -23.65 21.99
C GLU A 179 6.98 -24.45 22.49
N ASP A 180 7.14 -25.71 22.92
CA ASP A 180 6.06 -26.55 23.47
C ASP A 180 5.61 -26.13 24.88
N ILE A 181 6.39 -25.26 25.53
CA ILE A 181 6.13 -24.72 26.86
C ILE A 181 5.26 -23.45 26.78
N GLN A 182 5.07 -22.87 25.59
CA GLN A 182 4.24 -21.67 25.47
C GLN A 182 2.75 -22.01 25.60
N PRO A 183 1.98 -21.26 26.42
CA PRO A 183 0.54 -21.41 26.47
C PRO A 183 -0.06 -21.26 25.06
N PRO A 184 -1.03 -22.10 24.68
CA PRO A 184 -1.76 -21.94 23.42
C PRO A 184 -2.30 -20.52 23.28
N LEU A 185 -2.25 -19.97 22.06
CA LEU A 185 -2.76 -18.64 21.78
C LEU A 185 -4.25 -18.55 22.10
N GLU A 186 -4.65 -17.61 22.96
CA GLU A 186 -6.05 -17.37 23.25
C GLU A 186 -6.80 -16.88 22.00
N ARG A 187 -8.02 -17.37 21.77
CA ARG A 187 -8.82 -17.04 20.57
C ARG A 187 -9.09 -15.54 20.46
N LYS A 188 -9.37 -14.88 21.58
CA LYS A 188 -9.57 -13.43 21.63
C LYS A 188 -8.32 -12.66 21.18
N ASP A 189 -7.14 -13.12 21.59
CA ASP A 189 -5.87 -12.53 21.13
C ASP A 189 -5.63 -12.81 19.64
N PHE A 190 -5.98 -14.00 19.16
CA PHE A 190 -5.88 -14.33 17.73
C PHE A 190 -6.77 -13.42 16.88
N ILE A 191 -8.06 -13.28 17.23
CA ILE A 191 -9.01 -12.42 16.51
C ILE A 191 -8.53 -10.96 16.55
N ARG A 192 -8.10 -10.48 17.72
CA ARG A 192 -7.56 -9.11 17.87
C ARG A 192 -6.29 -8.90 17.06
N ALA A 193 -5.39 -9.89 16.98
CA ALA A 193 -4.19 -9.83 16.16
C ALA A 193 -4.53 -9.75 14.67
N LEU A 194 -5.53 -10.50 14.19
CA LEU A 194 -6.02 -10.43 12.81
C LEU A 194 -6.72 -9.11 12.48
N ASN A 195 -7.22 -8.37 13.46
CA ASN A 195 -7.71 -7.03 13.22
C ASN A 195 -6.58 -6.01 13.02
N PHE A 196 -5.38 -6.30 13.53
CA PHE A 196 -4.26 -5.37 13.67
C PHE A 196 -4.56 -4.17 14.60
N PRO A 197 -3.53 -3.60 15.27
CA PRO A 197 -3.72 -2.44 16.14
C PRO A 197 -4.22 -1.21 15.35
N GLU A 198 -5.23 -0.52 15.86
CA GLU A 198 -5.84 0.63 15.16
C GLU A 198 -5.01 1.91 15.30
N THR A 199 -4.32 2.07 16.44
CA THR A 199 -3.55 3.26 16.76
C THR A 199 -2.23 2.90 17.44
N VAL A 200 -1.30 3.85 17.47
CA VAL A 200 -0.02 3.71 18.21
C VAL A 200 -0.21 3.50 19.71
N ASN A 201 -1.38 3.84 20.25
CA ASN A 201 -1.70 3.72 21.67
C ASN A 201 -2.44 2.41 22.01
N ASP A 202 -2.73 1.56 21.02
CA ASP A 202 -3.43 0.29 21.22
C ASP A 202 -2.49 -0.78 21.80
N LYS A 203 -2.20 -0.64 23.10
CA LYS A 203 -1.32 -1.54 23.85
C LYS A 203 -1.81 -2.98 23.84
N GLU A 204 -3.12 -3.18 23.91
CA GLU A 204 -3.73 -4.51 23.89
C GLU A 204 -3.60 -5.17 22.51
N GLY A 205 -3.86 -4.43 21.44
CA GLY A 205 -3.66 -4.89 20.07
C GLY A 205 -2.21 -5.29 19.81
N PHE A 206 -1.23 -4.46 20.23
CA PHE A 206 0.18 -4.81 20.11
C PHE A 206 0.58 -6.02 20.96
N ALA A 207 -0.02 -6.21 22.14
CA ALA A 207 0.24 -7.39 22.97
C ALA A 207 -0.30 -8.67 22.31
N ALA A 208 -1.53 -8.63 21.81
CA ALA A 208 -2.16 -9.73 21.07
C ALA A 208 -1.36 -10.07 19.80
N LEU A 209 -0.95 -9.06 19.02
CA LEU A 209 -0.12 -9.22 17.83
C LEU A 209 1.22 -9.90 18.16
N ARG A 210 1.90 -9.47 19.23
CA ARG A 210 3.16 -10.10 19.68
C ARG A 210 2.97 -11.56 20.10
N ARG A 211 1.85 -11.91 20.73
CA ARG A 211 1.55 -13.31 21.08
C ARG A 211 1.28 -14.14 19.83
N ALA A 212 0.48 -13.63 18.89
CA ALA A 212 0.19 -14.29 17.62
C ALA A 212 1.45 -14.51 16.77
N LEU A 213 2.42 -13.57 16.79
CA LEU A 213 3.70 -13.72 16.09
C LEU A 213 4.64 -14.77 16.72
N LYS A 214 4.44 -15.14 17.99
CA LYS A 214 5.19 -16.23 18.63
C LYS A 214 4.63 -17.61 18.30
N ASP A 215 3.33 -17.68 17.98
CA ASP A 215 2.70 -18.90 17.52
C ASP A 215 3.06 -19.17 16.04
N ARG A 216 3.56 -20.36 15.74
CA ARG A 216 4.06 -20.71 14.40
C ARG A 216 2.96 -20.73 13.34
N SER A 217 1.74 -21.12 13.70
CA SER A 217 0.62 -21.21 12.77
C SER A 217 0.01 -19.83 12.51
N ALA A 218 -0.25 -19.07 13.58
CA ALA A 218 -0.83 -17.74 13.51
C ALA A 218 0.12 -16.74 12.86
N SER A 219 1.43 -16.80 13.15
CA SER A 219 2.42 -15.89 12.57
C SER A 219 2.44 -15.91 11.04
N GLN A 220 2.26 -17.08 10.42
CA GLN A 220 2.22 -17.21 8.96
C GLN A 220 1.03 -16.47 8.36
N LEU A 221 -0.16 -16.58 8.97
CA LEU A 221 -1.34 -15.83 8.51
C LEU A 221 -1.17 -14.34 8.79
N VAL A 222 -0.67 -13.96 9.97
CA VAL A 222 -0.46 -12.55 10.34
C VAL A 222 0.49 -11.87 9.35
N GLN A 223 1.62 -12.50 9.01
CA GLN A 223 2.58 -11.98 8.04
C GLN A 223 1.96 -11.87 6.65
N ALA A 224 1.32 -12.92 6.15
CA ALA A 224 0.65 -12.90 4.85
C ALA A 224 -0.44 -11.82 4.77
N SER A 225 -1.18 -11.62 5.88
CA SER A 225 -2.20 -10.58 5.98
C SER A 225 -1.55 -9.19 5.95
N GLN A 226 -0.47 -8.98 6.71
CA GLN A 226 0.26 -7.71 6.72
C GLN A 226 0.80 -7.34 5.34
N ASP A 227 1.40 -8.29 4.63
CA ASP A 227 1.96 -8.07 3.29
C ASP A 227 0.87 -7.62 2.32
N VAL A 228 -0.24 -8.36 2.28
CA VAL A 228 -1.38 -8.04 1.41
C VAL A 228 -2.06 -6.73 1.78
N LEU A 229 -2.26 -6.45 3.06
CA LEU A 229 -2.82 -5.16 3.52
C LEU A 229 -1.92 -4.00 3.13
N THR A 230 -0.60 -4.19 3.24
CA THR A 230 0.39 -3.19 2.81
C THR A 230 0.27 -2.95 1.30
N LEU A 231 0.20 -4.00 0.49
CA LEU A 231 0.05 -3.87 -0.96
C LEU A 231 -1.29 -3.23 -1.36
N LEU A 232 -2.39 -3.57 -0.69
CA LEU A 232 -3.70 -2.94 -0.92
C LEU A 232 -3.67 -1.44 -0.55
N SER A 233 -2.96 -1.06 0.51
CA SER A 233 -2.82 0.35 0.91
C SER A 233 -2.04 1.18 -0.10
N GLN A 234 -1.11 0.58 -0.85
CA GLN A 234 -0.38 1.25 -1.93
C GLN A 234 -1.30 1.65 -3.10
N GLU A 235 -2.39 0.89 -3.30
CA GLU A 235 -3.46 1.21 -4.25
C GLU A 235 -4.54 2.12 -3.66
N GLY A 236 -4.35 2.62 -2.43
CA GLY A 236 -5.33 3.45 -1.71
C GLY A 236 -6.54 2.68 -1.20
N ILE A 237 -6.46 1.34 -1.08
CA ILE A 237 -7.56 0.50 -0.60
C ILE A 237 -7.34 0.19 0.89
N TYR A 238 -8.14 0.82 1.75
CA TYR A 238 -8.11 0.58 3.19
C TYR A 238 -9.31 -0.27 3.64
N MET A 239 -9.07 -1.28 4.47
CA MET A 239 -10.13 -2.21 4.90
C MET A 239 -11.20 -1.55 5.77
N ASP A 240 -10.81 -0.47 6.46
CA ASP A 240 -11.70 0.31 7.32
C ASP A 240 -12.68 1.17 6.52
N ASP A 241 -12.41 1.41 5.24
CA ASP A 241 -13.32 2.11 4.33
C ASP A 241 -14.36 1.16 3.73
N LEU A 242 -14.06 -0.14 3.70
CA LEU A 242 -14.97 -1.15 3.18
C LEU A 242 -16.18 -1.31 4.12
N ARG A 243 -17.34 -1.56 3.53
CA ARG A 243 -18.59 -1.88 4.22
C ARG A 243 -19.11 -3.21 3.66
N PRO A 244 -18.50 -4.35 4.06
CA PRO A 244 -19.00 -5.65 3.63
C PRO A 244 -20.37 -5.92 4.24
N ASP A 245 -21.19 -6.67 3.51
CA ASP A 245 -22.42 -7.22 4.08
C ASP A 245 -22.13 -8.12 5.27
N LEU A 246 -22.97 -8.02 6.31
CA LEU A 246 -22.94 -8.97 7.42
C LEU A 246 -23.30 -10.36 6.92
N ILE A 247 -22.36 -11.29 7.07
CA ILE A 247 -22.54 -12.69 6.69
C ILE A 247 -22.84 -13.50 7.94
N ARG A 248 -23.87 -14.36 7.86
CA ARG A 248 -24.24 -15.25 8.95
C ARG A 248 -23.09 -16.23 9.24
N PRO A 249 -22.79 -16.55 10.51
CA PRO A 249 -21.75 -17.52 10.88
C PRO A 249 -21.92 -18.89 10.19
N GLU A 250 -23.15 -19.31 9.91
CA GLU A 250 -23.45 -20.56 9.19
C GLU A 250 -22.78 -20.63 7.79
N VAL A 251 -22.71 -19.51 7.05
CA VAL A 251 -22.09 -19.48 5.72
C VAL A 251 -20.57 -19.63 5.84
N TRP A 252 -19.98 -19.02 6.86
CA TRP A 252 -18.57 -19.18 7.18
C TRP A 252 -18.24 -20.63 7.56
N ARG A 253 -19.10 -21.31 8.34
CA ARG A 253 -18.93 -22.73 8.68
C ARG A 253 -18.95 -23.62 7.43
N ARG A 254 -19.92 -23.42 6.53
CA ARG A 254 -19.96 -24.15 5.25
C ARG A 254 -18.68 -23.97 4.43
N PHE A 255 -18.14 -22.76 4.42
CA PHE A 255 -16.84 -22.50 3.78
C PHE A 255 -15.69 -23.26 4.43
N ALA A 256 -15.66 -23.35 5.76
CA ALA A 256 -14.67 -24.14 6.50
C ALA A 256 -14.80 -25.66 6.24
N GLU A 257 -16.03 -26.15 6.01
CA GLU A 257 -16.30 -27.54 5.60
C GLU A 257 -15.90 -27.83 4.14
N GLY A 258 -15.45 -26.80 3.41
CA GLY A 258 -14.98 -26.94 2.03
C GLY A 258 -16.10 -26.81 0.99
N GLU A 259 -17.30 -26.35 1.35
CA GLU A 259 -18.31 -26.00 0.35
C GLU A 259 -17.82 -24.87 -0.57
N ARG A 260 -18.26 -24.88 -1.83
CA ARG A 260 -17.86 -23.92 -2.87
C ARG A 260 -19.04 -23.51 -3.74
N GLY A 261 -18.88 -22.40 -4.48
CA GLY A 261 -19.89 -21.88 -5.39
C GLY A 261 -21.06 -21.17 -4.68
N ARG A 262 -22.28 -21.36 -5.19
CA ARG A 262 -23.45 -20.56 -4.80
C ARG A 262 -23.81 -20.61 -3.31
N SER A 263 -23.48 -21.70 -2.60
CA SER A 263 -23.75 -21.83 -1.17
C SER A 263 -22.93 -20.88 -0.30
N ILE A 264 -21.74 -20.48 -0.78
CA ILE A 264 -20.81 -19.58 -0.09
C ILE A 264 -20.65 -18.21 -0.78
N ALA A 265 -21.38 -17.96 -1.88
CA ALA A 265 -21.29 -16.73 -2.67
C ALA A 265 -21.50 -15.44 -1.83
N ALA A 266 -22.25 -15.56 -0.72
CA ALA A 266 -22.46 -14.46 0.21
C ALA A 266 -21.16 -13.99 0.91
N LEU A 267 -20.12 -14.83 1.01
CA LEU A 267 -18.82 -14.46 1.61
C LEU A 267 -18.09 -13.36 0.83
N GLY A 268 -18.39 -13.18 -0.45
CA GLY A 268 -17.95 -12.02 -1.22
C GLY A 268 -18.70 -10.74 -0.83
N GLY A 269 -18.81 -10.43 0.47
CA GLY A 269 -19.64 -9.34 1.00
C GLY A 269 -19.19 -7.94 0.56
N VAL A 270 -17.96 -7.77 0.09
CA VAL A 270 -17.44 -6.49 -0.42
C VAL A 270 -17.99 -6.21 -1.82
N ARG A 271 -18.79 -5.14 -1.94
CA ARG A 271 -19.41 -4.72 -3.21
C ARG A 271 -18.87 -3.40 -3.79
N ASP A 272 -17.88 -2.80 -3.15
CA ASP A 272 -17.32 -1.54 -3.62
C ASP A 272 -16.69 -1.71 -5.01
N ARG A 273 -17.23 -0.99 -6.01
CA ARG A 273 -16.85 -1.15 -7.41
C ARG A 273 -15.43 -0.64 -7.67
N SER A 274 -15.03 0.46 -7.02
CA SER A 274 -13.67 1.00 -7.12
C SER A 274 -12.64 0.01 -6.60
N SER A 275 -12.82 -0.48 -5.37
CA SER A 275 -11.89 -1.43 -4.76
C SER A 275 -11.79 -2.71 -5.58
N LEU A 276 -12.92 -3.26 -6.05
CA LEU A 276 -12.92 -4.47 -6.90
C LEU A 276 -12.20 -4.25 -8.23
N ALA A 277 -12.38 -3.09 -8.86
CA ALA A 277 -11.74 -2.76 -10.12
C ALA A 277 -10.22 -2.56 -9.95
N LEU A 278 -9.80 -1.82 -8.93
CA LEU A 278 -8.39 -1.56 -8.61
C LEU A 278 -7.66 -2.85 -8.22
N THR A 279 -8.20 -3.62 -7.28
CA THR A 279 -7.64 -4.92 -6.89
C THR A 279 -7.59 -5.88 -8.08
N GLY A 280 -8.65 -5.93 -8.89
CA GLY A 280 -8.69 -6.78 -10.09
C GLY A 280 -7.67 -6.38 -11.15
N ALA A 281 -7.48 -5.08 -11.39
CA ALA A 281 -6.44 -4.57 -12.28
C ALA A 281 -5.05 -4.92 -11.76
N ARG A 282 -4.80 -4.71 -10.46
CA ARG A 282 -3.52 -5.02 -9.82
C ARG A 282 -3.19 -6.51 -9.91
N MET A 283 -4.14 -7.38 -9.63
CA MET A 283 -3.95 -8.84 -9.71
C MET A 283 -3.63 -9.33 -11.13
N ARG A 284 -4.10 -8.63 -12.18
CA ARG A 284 -3.73 -8.93 -13.57
C ARG A 284 -2.37 -8.35 -13.97
N ASN A 285 -2.02 -7.17 -13.49
CA ASN A 285 -0.85 -6.43 -13.98
C ASN A 285 0.42 -6.65 -13.15
N ASP A 286 0.30 -7.09 -11.90
CA ASP A 286 1.43 -7.30 -10.99
C ASP A 286 1.51 -8.75 -10.50
N GLY A 287 2.57 -9.45 -10.89
CA GLY A 287 2.82 -10.83 -10.49
C GLY A 287 3.15 -10.99 -9.01
N ILE A 288 3.81 -10.01 -8.38
CA ILE A 288 4.15 -10.03 -6.96
C ILE A 288 2.87 -9.90 -6.14
N PHE A 289 2.00 -8.96 -6.49
CA PHE A 289 0.69 -8.81 -5.86
C PHE A 289 -0.15 -10.08 -5.98
N ARG A 290 -0.18 -10.67 -7.19
CA ARG A 290 -0.93 -11.90 -7.44
C ARG A 290 -0.44 -13.06 -6.58
N ASP A 291 0.87 -13.25 -6.48
CA ASP A 291 1.46 -14.32 -5.67
C ASP A 291 1.18 -14.12 -4.18
N ALA A 292 1.37 -12.90 -3.67
CA ALA A 292 1.06 -12.54 -2.29
C ALA A 292 -0.44 -12.76 -1.97
N ALA A 293 -1.34 -12.36 -2.87
CA ALA A 293 -2.77 -12.56 -2.72
C ALA A 293 -3.15 -14.05 -2.66
N HIS A 294 -2.64 -14.88 -3.56
CA HIS A 294 -2.92 -16.32 -3.53
C HIS A 294 -2.30 -17.00 -2.30
N HIS A 295 -1.08 -16.61 -1.92
CA HIS A 295 -0.45 -17.10 -0.70
C HIS A 295 -1.33 -16.80 0.52
N PHE A 296 -1.78 -15.55 0.66
CA PHE A 296 -2.69 -15.12 1.72
C PHE A 296 -4.01 -15.89 1.71
N LEU A 297 -4.69 -15.99 0.56
CA LEU A 297 -5.96 -16.72 0.45
C LEU A 297 -5.84 -18.17 0.93
N ARG A 298 -4.76 -18.86 0.56
CA ARG A 298 -4.50 -20.24 1.00
C ARG A 298 -4.23 -20.33 2.51
N ARG A 299 -3.44 -19.39 3.06
CA ARG A 299 -3.17 -19.34 4.50
C ARG A 299 -4.43 -19.05 5.31
N PHE A 300 -5.27 -18.14 4.83
CA PHE A 300 -6.54 -17.81 5.45
C PHE A 300 -7.48 -19.01 5.45
N ASP A 301 -7.67 -19.69 4.32
CA ASP A 301 -8.53 -20.88 4.20
C ASP A 301 -8.11 -21.98 5.19
N THR A 302 -6.81 -22.29 5.24
CA THR A 302 -6.26 -23.31 6.15
C THR A 302 -6.48 -22.95 7.63
N MET A 303 -6.14 -21.72 8.02
CA MET A 303 -6.28 -21.27 9.41
C MET A 303 -7.74 -21.11 9.81
N PHE A 304 -8.60 -20.66 8.90
CA PHE A 304 -10.01 -20.47 9.18
C PHE A 304 -10.73 -21.82 9.38
N ALA A 305 -10.41 -22.83 8.57
CA ALA A 305 -10.94 -24.18 8.75
C ALA A 305 -10.62 -24.73 10.16
N GLN A 306 -9.35 -24.65 10.58
CA GLN A 306 -8.92 -25.07 11.92
C GLN A 306 -9.59 -24.25 13.03
N PHE A 307 -9.73 -22.94 12.82
CA PHE A 307 -10.39 -22.05 13.77
C PHE A 307 -11.87 -22.43 13.95
N ALA A 308 -12.58 -22.72 12.85
CA ALA A 308 -14.03 -22.94 12.83
C ALA A 308 -14.47 -24.23 13.53
N GLU A 309 -13.61 -25.26 13.60
CA GLU A 309 -13.89 -26.55 14.27
C GLU A 309 -14.35 -26.38 15.72
N THR A 310 -13.75 -25.42 16.43
CA THR A 310 -13.99 -25.17 17.86
C THR A 310 -14.53 -23.78 18.15
N ALA A 311 -14.74 -22.95 17.11
CA ALA A 311 -15.25 -21.59 17.26
C ALA A 311 -16.71 -21.57 17.69
N THR A 312 -17.07 -20.61 18.53
CA THR A 312 -18.47 -20.20 18.70
C THR A 312 -18.93 -19.31 17.55
N ASP A 313 -20.24 -19.19 17.34
CA ASP A 313 -20.80 -18.30 16.31
C ASP A 313 -20.46 -16.82 16.54
N ALA A 314 -20.34 -16.43 17.82
CA ALA A 314 -19.93 -15.08 18.20
C ALA A 314 -18.48 -14.80 17.79
N GLU A 315 -17.57 -15.75 18.01
CA GLU A 315 -16.16 -15.62 17.60
C GLU A 315 -15.98 -15.63 16.08
N ILE A 316 -16.77 -16.43 15.35
CA ILE A 316 -16.79 -16.38 13.88
C ILE A 316 -17.25 -15.00 13.41
N SER A 317 -18.29 -14.45 14.03
CA SER A 317 -18.78 -13.12 13.71
C SER A 317 -17.71 -12.04 14.00
N GLU A 318 -17.01 -12.13 15.13
CA GLU A 318 -15.93 -11.20 15.47
C GLU A 318 -14.76 -11.29 14.48
N LEU A 319 -14.31 -12.50 14.15
CA LEU A 319 -13.25 -12.73 13.15
C LEU A 319 -13.66 -12.18 11.79
N SER A 320 -14.91 -12.40 11.36
CA SER A 320 -15.41 -11.94 10.06
C SER A 320 -15.38 -10.42 9.88
N ASN A 321 -15.37 -9.67 10.98
CA ASN A 321 -15.33 -8.21 10.98
C ASN A 321 -13.91 -7.62 10.92
N THR A 322 -12.88 -8.46 11.09
CA THR A 322 -11.48 -8.02 11.13
C THR A 322 -10.99 -7.48 9.78
N ARG A 323 -9.97 -6.62 9.80
CA ARG A 323 -9.27 -6.15 8.57
C ARG A 323 -8.79 -7.31 7.70
N THR A 324 -8.27 -8.37 8.31
CA THR A 324 -7.83 -9.58 7.60
C THR A 324 -8.99 -10.28 6.88
N ALA A 325 -10.13 -10.48 7.55
CA ALA A 325 -11.29 -11.10 6.92
C ALA A 325 -11.87 -10.23 5.79
N ARG A 326 -11.88 -8.91 5.95
CA ARG A 326 -12.30 -7.96 4.88
C ARG A 326 -11.41 -8.07 3.64
N ALA A 327 -10.09 -8.18 3.83
CA ALA A 327 -9.15 -8.41 2.74
C ALA A 327 -9.42 -9.75 2.05
N PHE A 328 -9.71 -10.81 2.82
CA PHE A 328 -10.10 -12.12 2.28
C PHE A 328 -11.37 -12.03 1.43
N MET A 329 -12.42 -11.36 1.91
CA MET A 329 -13.66 -11.18 1.13
C MET A 329 -13.42 -10.42 -0.17
N LEU A 330 -12.61 -9.36 -0.14
CA LEU A 330 -12.27 -8.57 -1.33
C LEU A 330 -11.49 -9.42 -2.34
N LEU A 331 -10.40 -10.05 -1.91
CA LEU A 331 -9.52 -10.81 -2.78
C LEU A 331 -10.16 -12.10 -3.28
N GLY A 332 -10.89 -12.82 -2.43
CA GLY A 332 -11.63 -14.02 -2.82
C GLY A 332 -12.68 -13.72 -3.88
N ARG A 333 -13.33 -12.55 -3.80
CA ARG A 333 -14.29 -12.10 -4.82
C ARG A 333 -13.60 -11.79 -6.15
N VAL A 334 -12.44 -11.12 -6.12
CA VAL A 334 -11.67 -10.79 -7.34
C VAL A 334 -11.05 -12.05 -7.96
N ALA A 335 -10.61 -13.01 -7.14
CA ALA A 335 -10.03 -14.28 -7.57
C ALA A 335 -11.08 -15.28 -8.08
N GLY A 336 -12.37 -15.01 -7.82
CA GLY A 336 -13.47 -15.90 -8.20
C GLY A 336 -13.65 -17.10 -7.27
N THR A 337 -13.09 -17.08 -6.05
CA THR A 337 -13.17 -18.15 -5.06
C THR A 337 -14.62 -18.46 -4.62
N PHE A 338 -15.53 -17.48 -4.76
CA PHE A 338 -16.91 -17.57 -4.29
C PHE A 338 -17.95 -17.75 -5.42
N ASN A 339 -17.51 -17.86 -6.68
CA ASN A 339 -18.40 -17.94 -7.84
C ASN A 339 -18.73 -19.36 -8.25
#